data_AF-A0A4Q4Y359-F1
#
_entry.id   AF-A0A4Q4Y359-F1
#
_cell.length_a   1.000
_cell.length_b   1.000
_cell.length_c   1.000
_cell.angle_alpha   90.00
_cell.angle_beta   90.00
_cell.angle_gamma   90.00
#
_symmetry.space_group_name_H-M   'P 1'
#
loop_
_entity.id
_entity.type
_entity.pdbx_description
1 polymer ?
#
loop_
_entity_poly.entity_id
_entity_poly.type
_entity_poly.pdbx_seq_one_letter_code
_entity_poly.pdbx_strand_id
1 'polypeptide(L)'
;MCTFTGDATNSNAAKDPCTDTTGYISNIEIEQIKNSNVNPDLYGERMVKQFHDDSSSNILVYDDTEWVSYLEPKPYHLRAAEIFGNNFGGTSDWAVDLQ
;
A
#
# COMPACT_ATOMS: atom_id res chain seq x y z
N MET A 1 6.65 9.83 19.61
CA MET A 1 7.89 9.37 18.95
C MET A 1 7.57 8.00 18.37
N CYS A 2 7.46 7.88 17.05
CA CYS A 2 7.21 6.61 16.37
C CYS A 2 8.57 6.07 15.93
N THR A 3 9.14 5.15 16.70
CA THR A 3 10.37 4.47 16.30
C THR A 3 10.02 3.33 15.37
N PHE A 4 10.75 3.20 14.27
CA PHE A 4 10.72 1.97 13.48
C PHE A 4 10.95 0.77 14.41
N THR A 5 10.12 -0.25 14.27
CA THR A 5 10.23 -1.52 15.00
C THR A 5 10.76 -2.59 14.06
N GLY A 6 11.48 -3.57 14.61
CA GLY A 6 12.16 -4.58 13.82
C GLY A 6 13.64 -4.26 13.57
N ASP A 7 14.26 -5.03 12.69
CA ASP A 7 15.66 -4.92 12.29
C ASP A 7 15.82 -4.93 10.76
N ALA A 8 17.06 -4.97 10.26
CA ALA A 8 17.35 -4.93 8.83
C ALA A 8 16.82 -6.14 8.03
N THR A 9 16.43 -7.21 8.70
CA THR A 9 15.99 -8.49 8.12
C THR A 9 14.62 -8.94 8.59
N ASN A 10 14.13 -8.41 9.71
CA ASN A 10 12.85 -8.77 10.32
C ASN A 10 12.01 -7.51 10.51
N SER A 11 10.92 -7.41 9.75
CA SER A 11 9.91 -6.39 9.98
C SER A 11 8.93 -6.87 11.05
N ASN A 12 8.54 -5.96 11.95
CA ASN A 12 7.49 -6.23 12.93
C ASN A 12 6.10 -5.80 12.43
N ALA A 13 5.97 -5.33 11.20
CA ALA A 13 4.68 -5.03 10.58
C ALA A 13 3.85 -6.32 10.43
N ALA A 14 2.53 -6.19 10.49
CA ALA A 14 1.63 -7.29 10.26
C ALA A 14 1.89 -7.95 8.88
N LYS A 15 1.67 -9.27 8.84
CA LYS A 15 1.65 -10.05 7.59
C LYS A 15 0.20 -10.30 7.19
N ASP A 16 -0.08 -10.26 5.89
CA ASP A 16 -1.40 -10.63 5.35
C ASP A 16 -1.35 -11.98 4.61
N PRO A 17 -2.50 -12.65 4.43
CA PRO A 17 -2.54 -14.06 4.03
C PRO A 17 -2.07 -14.36 2.61
N CYS A 18 -2.07 -13.39 1.69
CA CYS A 18 -1.73 -13.62 0.29
C CYS A 18 -0.23 -13.46 0.05
N THR A 19 0.40 -12.39 0.56
CA THR A 19 1.86 -12.22 0.44
C THR A 19 2.65 -13.00 1.50
N ASP A 20 2.04 -13.29 2.66
CA ASP A 20 2.63 -13.98 3.81
C ASP A 20 4.02 -13.46 4.21
N THR A 21 4.25 -12.15 4.05
CA THR A 21 5.56 -11.52 4.27
C THR A 21 5.42 -10.26 5.12
N THR A 22 6.07 -10.21 6.28
CA THR A 22 6.05 -9.01 7.16
C THR A 22 6.71 -7.83 6.48
N GLY A 23 6.05 -6.67 6.49
CA GLY A 23 6.55 -5.45 5.84
C GLY A 23 6.37 -5.42 4.32
N TYR A 24 5.64 -6.38 3.75
CA TYR A 24 5.31 -6.43 2.33
C TYR A 24 3.87 -6.88 2.12
N ILE A 25 3.11 -6.08 1.39
CA ILE A 25 1.67 -6.27 1.21
C ILE A 25 1.31 -5.93 -0.23
N SER A 26 0.41 -6.71 -0.82
CA SER A 26 -0.08 -6.53 -2.18
C SER A 26 -1.13 -5.43 -2.28
N ASN A 27 -1.36 -4.90 -3.49
CA ASN A 27 -2.43 -3.92 -3.70
C ASN A 27 -3.81 -4.53 -3.43
N ILE A 28 -4.02 -5.81 -3.74
CA ILE A 28 -5.29 -6.48 -3.45
C ILE A 28 -5.56 -6.59 -1.94
N GLU A 29 -4.55 -6.90 -1.13
CA GLU A 29 -4.68 -6.92 0.33
C GLU A 29 -4.97 -5.51 0.86
N ILE A 30 -4.26 -4.48 0.38
CA ILE A 30 -4.55 -3.08 0.73
C ILE A 30 -6.01 -2.71 0.42
N GLU A 31 -6.55 -3.11 -0.73
CA GLU A 31 -7.94 -2.87 -1.08
C GLU A 31 -8.92 -3.64 -0.18
N GLN A 32 -8.60 -4.85 0.26
CA GLN A 32 -9.41 -5.57 1.26
C GLN A 32 -9.45 -4.80 2.59
N ILE A 33 -8.30 -4.29 3.04
CA ILE A 33 -8.23 -3.45 4.25
C ILE A 33 -9.09 -2.21 4.07
N LYS A 34 -9.00 -1.50 2.95
CA LYS A 34 -9.85 -0.32 2.67
C LYS A 34 -11.35 -0.68 2.67
N ASN A 35 -11.70 -1.84 2.12
CA ASN A 35 -13.08 -2.30 2.01
C ASN A 35 -13.69 -2.81 3.32
N SER A 36 -12.90 -3.04 4.38
CA SER A 36 -13.40 -3.31 5.74
C SER A 36 -14.39 -2.26 6.24
N ASN A 37 -14.17 -0.98 5.91
CA ASN A 37 -15.06 0.11 6.29
C ASN A 37 -16.40 0.09 5.55
N VAL A 38 -16.47 -0.57 4.40
CA VAL A 38 -17.65 -0.59 3.52
C VAL A 38 -18.41 -1.90 3.66
N ASN A 39 -17.70 -3.02 3.83
CA ASN A 39 -18.25 -4.36 3.95
C ASN A 39 -17.51 -5.16 5.05
N PRO A 40 -17.69 -4.79 6.33
CA PRO A 40 -17.00 -5.44 7.44
C PRO A 40 -17.37 -6.92 7.60
N ASP A 41 -18.56 -7.33 7.17
CA ASP A 41 -18.99 -8.74 7.20
C ASP A 41 -18.12 -9.63 6.29
N LEU A 42 -17.60 -9.08 5.20
CA LEU A 42 -16.77 -9.81 4.24
C LEU A 42 -15.27 -9.70 4.54
N TYR A 43 -14.80 -8.53 4.96
CA TYR A 43 -13.37 -8.24 5.10
C TYR A 43 -12.88 -8.11 6.55
N GLY A 44 -13.78 -8.22 7.52
CA GLY A 44 -13.50 -7.99 8.94
C GLY A 44 -13.48 -6.50 9.26
N GLU A 45 -13.99 -6.11 10.43
CA GLU A 45 -13.97 -4.72 10.89
C GLU A 45 -12.53 -4.30 11.21
N ARG A 46 -12.09 -3.19 10.62
CA ARG A 46 -10.77 -2.57 10.88
C ARG A 46 -10.92 -1.06 11.01
N MET A 47 -10.07 -0.44 11.82
CA MET A 47 -10.02 1.02 11.92
C MET A 47 -9.09 1.57 10.86
N VAL A 48 -9.64 2.20 9.82
CA VAL A 48 -8.83 2.60 8.65
C VAL A 48 -8.85 4.12 8.45
N LYS A 49 -7.67 4.71 8.21
CA LYS A 49 -7.48 6.12 7.83
C LYS A 49 -6.59 6.21 6.59
N GLN A 50 -6.99 7.06 5.65
CA GLN A 50 -6.25 7.31 4.41
C GLN A 50 -5.69 8.73 4.43
N PHE A 51 -4.44 8.88 4.02
CA PHE A 51 -3.74 10.15 3.89
C PHE A 51 -3.22 10.32 2.47
N HIS A 52 -3.42 11.53 1.95
CA HIS A 52 -2.99 11.94 0.62
C HIS A 52 -2.35 13.32 0.72
N ASP A 53 -1.26 13.51 0.01
CA ASP A 53 -0.58 14.79 -0.14
C ASP A 53 -0.09 14.98 -1.59
N ASP A 54 0.66 16.05 -1.83
CA ASP A 54 1.19 16.37 -3.15
C ASP A 54 2.41 15.51 -3.55
N SER A 55 2.84 14.55 -2.73
CA SER A 55 4.00 13.68 -3.02
C SER A 55 3.73 12.61 -4.07
N SER A 56 2.51 12.56 -4.63
CA SER A 56 2.06 11.50 -5.53
C SER A 56 2.27 10.10 -4.93
N SER A 57 1.96 9.96 -3.64
CA SER A 57 1.94 8.70 -2.90
C SER A 57 0.71 8.63 -2.00
N ASN A 58 0.38 7.43 -1.56
CA ASN A 58 -0.76 7.18 -0.67
C ASN A 58 -0.26 6.55 0.61
N ILE A 59 -0.86 6.92 1.74
CA ILE A 59 -0.61 6.28 3.02
C ILE A 59 -1.94 5.76 3.57
N LEU A 60 -1.97 4.48 3.92
CA LEU A 60 -3.04 3.84 4.66
C LEU A 60 -2.55 3.53 6.07
N VAL A 61 -3.39 3.83 7.06
CA VAL A 61 -3.16 3.51 8.47
C VAL A 61 -4.30 2.65 8.94
N TYR A 62 -3.99 1.53 9.56
CA TYR A 62 -4.99 0.61 10.04
C TYR A 62 -4.64 0.00 11.40
N ASP A 63 -5.67 -0.46 12.11
CA ASP A 63 -5.57 -1.17 13.39
C ASP A 63 -4.66 -0.47 14.43
N ASP A 64 -4.68 0.86 14.42
CA ASP A 64 -3.87 1.81 15.22
C ASP A 64 -2.35 1.76 15.04
N THR A 65 -1.77 0.59 14.76
CA THR A 65 -0.32 0.37 14.73
C THR A 65 0.26 0.20 13.34
N GLU A 66 -0.56 -0.16 12.35
CA GLU A 66 -0.08 -0.53 11.02
C GLU A 66 -0.17 0.63 10.03
N TRP A 67 0.87 0.75 9.21
CA TRP A 67 1.01 1.83 8.22
C TRP A 67 1.59 1.26 6.93
N VAL A 68 0.97 1.55 5.79
CA VAL A 68 1.48 1.17 4.47
C VAL A 68 1.50 2.37 3.54
N SER A 69 2.62 2.56 2.86
CA SER A 69 2.74 3.48 1.73
C SER A 69 2.56 2.70 0.43
N TYR A 70 1.72 3.20 -0.46
CA TYR A 70 1.37 2.54 -1.72
C TYR A 70 1.02 3.55 -2.81
N LEU A 71 0.70 3.06 -4.00
CA LEU A 71 0.23 3.88 -5.13
C LEU A 71 -1.18 3.47 -5.51
N GLU A 72 -2.11 4.42 -5.41
CA GLU A 72 -3.40 4.32 -6.08
C GLU A 72 -3.26 4.49 -7.61
N PRO A 73 -4.27 4.08 -8.40
CA PRO A 73 -4.23 4.21 -9.85
C PRO A 73 -3.92 5.63 -10.34
N LYS A 74 -4.47 6.68 -9.69
CA LYS A 74 -4.24 8.08 -10.10
C LYS A 74 -2.77 8.51 -9.99
N PRO A 75 -2.11 8.46 -8.81
CA PRO A 75 -0.70 8.82 -8.71
C PRO A 75 0.22 7.89 -9.52
N TYR A 76 -0.15 6.61 -9.67
CA TYR A 76 0.55 5.71 -10.61
C TYR A 76 0.54 6.25 -12.04
N HIS A 77 -0.63 6.61 -12.58
CA HIS A 77 -0.75 7.13 -13.94
C HIS A 77 -0.05 8.48 -14.12
N LEU A 78 -0.04 9.35 -13.10
CA LEU A 78 0.70 10.60 -13.13
C LEU A 78 2.21 10.36 -13.23
N ARG A 79 2.75 9.41 -12.45
CA ARG A 79 4.16 9.01 -12.54
C ARG A 79 4.49 8.42 -13.92
N ALA A 80 3.64 7.54 -14.45
CA ALA A 80 3.83 6.99 -15.80
C ALA A 80 3.86 8.10 -16.86
N ALA A 81 2.94 9.07 -16.79
CA ALA A 81 2.90 10.21 -17.70
C ALA A 81 4.18 11.07 -17.63
N GLU A 82 4.74 11.28 -16.43
CA GLU A 82 6.02 11.97 -16.26
C GLU A 82 7.19 11.20 -16.90
N ILE A 83 7.22 9.87 -16.76
CA ILE A 83 8.22 9.02 -17.40
C ILE A 83 8.15 9.15 -18.93
N PHE A 84 6.96 9.08 -19.53
CA PHE A 84 6.80 9.29 -20.97
C PHE A 84 7.12 10.73 -21.39
N GLY A 85 6.73 11.73 -20.59
CA GLY A 85 7.02 13.15 -20.86
C GLY A 85 8.52 13.48 -20.86
N ASN A 86 9.32 12.71 -20.11
CA ASN A 86 10.77 12.82 -20.09
C ASN A 86 11.48 11.98 -21.17
N ASN A 87 10.74 11.46 -22.16
CA ASN A 87 11.26 10.65 -23.28
C ASN A 87 11.92 9.31 -22.86
N PHE A 88 11.53 8.74 -21.72
CA PHE A 88 11.89 7.37 -21.39
C PHE A 88 11.13 6.38 -22.28
N GLY A 89 11.71 5.18 -22.49
CA GLY A 89 11.15 4.15 -23.36
C GLY A 89 9.92 3.41 -22.80
N GLY A 90 9.59 3.57 -21.52
CA GLY A 90 8.46 2.91 -20.87
C GLY A 90 8.59 2.84 -19.35
N THR A 91 7.66 2.12 -18.73
CA THR A 91 7.64 1.79 -17.30
C THR A 91 7.89 0.29 -17.09
N SER A 92 8.20 -0.09 -15.86
CA SER A 92 8.24 -1.48 -15.43
C SER A 92 7.45 -1.59 -14.12
N ASP A 93 6.54 -2.56 -14.07
CA ASP A 93 5.72 -2.80 -12.88
C ASP A 93 6.13 -4.10 -12.20
N TRP A 94 6.10 -4.06 -10.87
CA TRP A 94 6.34 -5.20 -10.02
C TRP A 94 5.17 -5.34 -9.05
N ALA A 95 4.33 -6.36 -9.14
CA ALA A 95 4.22 -7.36 -10.20
C ALA A 95 2.73 -7.61 -10.48
N VAL A 96 2.43 -8.32 -11.57
CA VAL A 96 1.04 -8.54 -12.02
C VAL A 96 0.20 -9.31 -11.01
N ASP A 97 0.83 -10.17 -10.21
CA ASP A 97 0.22 -11.02 -9.18
C ASP A 97 -0.07 -10.28 -7.87
N LEU A 98 0.32 -9.00 -7.75
CA LEU A 98 0.06 -8.17 -6.58
C LEU A 98 -1.21 -7.31 -6.69
N GLN A 99 -1.97 -7.42 -7.78
CA GLN A 99 -3.14 -6.60 -8.07
C GLN A 99 -4.46 -7.34 -7.85
#